data_AF-A0A7S1MPA2-F1
#
_entry.id   AF-A0A7S1MPA2-F1
#
_cell.length_a   1.000
_cell.length_b   1.000
_cell.length_c   1.000
_cell.angle_alpha   90.00
_cell.angle_beta   90.00
_cell.angle_gamma   90.00
#
_symmetry.space_group_name_H-M   'P 1'
#
loop_
_entity.id
_entity.type
_entity.pdbx_description
1 polymer ?
#
loop_
_entity_poly.entity_id
_entity_poly.type
_entity_poly.pdbx_seq_one_letter_code
_entity_poly.pdbx_strand_id
1 'polypeptide(L)'
;RGLTRDGAEGRAGEASRRRLQQAALKDFDDVEDSDEEVTTLCRQCRLPLGSSAYVDSDGAGERHGECMARLMLQKLQEEEEARQKAEQAQKTEARAKHDIGWRAERVPLNAEPLRKLGGRPPQGLCCLVLKEQEDEETSVSVSETLEPASSVNLEYLSIALRCRLREGAEPAFSLDPTSTSDDPEQTKQQKRFEPAWLAGTSV
;
A
#
# COMPACT_ATOMS: atom_id res chain seq x y z
N ARG A 1 42.71 -4.88 -32.03
CA ARG A 1 42.11 -6.23 -32.04
C ARG A 1 41.40 -6.38 -30.69
N GLY A 2 40.14 -6.01 -30.51
CA GLY A 2 38.98 -6.24 -31.36
C GLY A 2 38.21 -7.41 -30.75
N LEU A 3 37.08 -7.11 -30.09
CA LEU A 3 35.79 -7.81 -30.15
C LEU A 3 34.87 -7.24 -29.04
N THR A 4 34.01 -6.32 -29.48
CA THR A 4 32.76 -5.94 -28.86
C THR A 4 31.77 -7.12 -28.90
N ARG A 5 30.84 -7.17 -27.96
CA ARG A 5 29.64 -8.00 -28.08
C ARG A 5 28.43 -7.20 -27.60
N ASP A 6 27.76 -6.63 -28.58
CA ASP A 6 26.39 -6.14 -28.54
C ASP A 6 25.39 -7.31 -28.35
N GLY A 7 24.20 -7.00 -27.82
CA GLY A 7 22.97 -7.68 -28.27
C GLY A 7 21.85 -7.92 -27.24
N ALA A 8 20.77 -7.14 -27.41
CA ALA A 8 19.33 -7.38 -27.11
C ALA A 8 18.85 -7.36 -25.64
N GLU A 9 18.04 -6.42 -25.13
CA GLU A 9 16.72 -5.85 -25.52
C GLU A 9 15.45 -6.71 -25.30
N GLY A 10 14.53 -6.18 -24.47
CA GLY A 10 13.05 -6.28 -24.59
C GLY A 10 12.35 -7.36 -23.75
N ARG A 11 11.18 -7.20 -23.10
CA ARG A 11 10.09 -6.20 -22.95
C ARG A 11 9.31 -6.64 -21.68
N ALA A 12 8.65 -5.78 -20.89
CA ALA A 12 7.34 -5.21 -21.20
C ALA A 12 6.97 -4.11 -20.19
N GLY A 13 6.75 -2.91 -20.72
CA GLY A 13 6.27 -1.73 -20.01
C GLY A 13 6.03 -0.59 -20.99
N GLU A 14 5.59 -0.91 -22.21
CA GLU A 14 5.17 0.11 -23.18
C GLU A 14 3.77 0.56 -22.79
N ALA A 15 3.70 1.60 -21.94
CA ALA A 15 2.53 2.47 -21.90
C ALA A 15 2.36 3.04 -23.32
N SER A 16 1.38 2.50 -24.03
CA SER A 16 1.07 2.83 -25.42
C SER A 16 0.78 4.33 -25.56
N ARG A 17 1.79 5.12 -25.94
CA ARG A 17 1.63 6.52 -26.31
C ARG A 17 0.79 6.60 -27.59
N ARG A 18 -0.53 6.71 -27.44
CA ARG A 18 -1.45 6.94 -28.56
C ARG A 18 -1.12 8.32 -29.17
N ARG A 19 -0.72 8.32 -30.44
CA ARG A 19 -0.32 9.52 -31.19
C ARG A 19 -1.59 10.16 -31.76
N LEU A 20 -1.96 11.34 -31.27
CA LEU A 20 -3.06 12.12 -31.85
C LEU A 20 -2.63 12.68 -33.21
N GLN A 21 -3.47 12.53 -34.22
CA GLN A 21 -3.28 13.15 -35.52
C GLN A 21 -4.39 14.19 -35.73
N GLN A 22 -3.98 15.41 -36.05
CA GLN A 22 -4.89 16.44 -36.52
C GLN A 22 -5.17 16.13 -38.00
N ALA A 23 -6.43 15.88 -38.34
CA ALA A 23 -6.84 15.62 -39.71
C ALA A 23 -7.32 16.93 -40.36
N ALA A 24 -7.06 17.08 -41.66
CA ALA A 24 -7.71 18.09 -42.49
C ALA A 24 -9.02 17.50 -43.03
N LEU A 25 -10.12 18.23 -42.83
CA LEU A 25 -11.46 17.87 -43.30
C LEU A 25 -11.48 17.71 -44.82
N LYS A 26 -11.43 16.48 -45.35
CA LYS A 26 -11.55 16.25 -46.79
C LYS A 26 -12.40 15.08 -47.28
N ASP A 27 -12.99 14.22 -46.44
CA ASP A 27 -13.68 13.01 -46.97
C ASP A 27 -14.83 12.43 -46.10
N PHE A 28 -15.89 13.14 -45.66
CA PHE A 28 -16.99 12.46 -44.91
C PHE A 28 -18.39 13.11 -45.01
N ASP A 29 -19.43 12.26 -44.89
CA ASP A 29 -20.88 12.51 -45.03
C ASP A 29 -21.36 13.91 -44.63
N ASP A 30 -21.83 14.58 -45.66
CA ASP A 30 -22.22 15.98 -45.70
C ASP A 30 -23.66 16.16 -45.22
N VAL A 31 -23.90 17.16 -44.37
CA VAL A 31 -25.27 17.64 -44.07
C VAL A 31 -25.39 19.02 -44.72
N GLU A 32 -26.33 19.16 -45.66
CA GLU A 32 -26.64 20.43 -46.33
C GLU A 32 -27.43 21.33 -45.37
N ASP A 33 -26.87 22.49 -45.00
CA ASP A 33 -27.59 23.54 -44.29
C ASP A 33 -28.44 24.36 -45.29
N SER A 34 -29.32 25.24 -44.79
CA SER A 34 -30.26 26.09 -45.53
C SER A 34 -29.60 27.05 -46.54
N ASP A 35 -28.27 27.13 -46.57
CA ASP A 35 -27.44 27.89 -47.51
C ASP A 35 -26.56 27.00 -48.42
N GLU A 36 -26.80 25.68 -48.43
CA GLU A 36 -26.04 24.66 -49.17
C GLU A 36 -24.58 24.47 -48.68
N GLU A 37 -24.18 25.02 -47.53
CA GLU A 37 -22.87 24.73 -46.95
C GLU A 37 -22.86 23.36 -46.24
N VAL A 38 -21.98 22.49 -46.73
CA VAL A 38 -21.68 21.19 -46.14
C VAL A 38 -20.90 21.41 -44.83
N THR A 39 -21.50 21.04 -43.69
CA THR A 39 -20.81 21.09 -42.39
C THR A 39 -20.71 19.72 -41.73
N THR A 40 -19.49 19.35 -41.35
CA THR A 40 -19.21 18.14 -40.57
C THR A 40 -19.61 18.35 -39.10
N LEU A 41 -20.39 17.44 -38.53
CA LEU A 41 -20.85 17.52 -37.13
C LEU A 41 -19.98 16.67 -36.19
N CYS A 42 -19.71 17.20 -35.00
CA CYS A 42 -19.04 16.46 -33.95
C CYS A 42 -19.89 15.26 -33.52
N ARG A 43 -19.31 14.06 -33.51
CA ARG A 43 -20.04 12.83 -33.16
C ARG A 43 -20.57 12.80 -31.72
N GLN A 44 -19.95 13.54 -30.80
CA GLN A 44 -20.33 13.53 -29.39
C GLN A 44 -21.47 14.50 -29.07
N CYS A 45 -21.32 15.77 -29.44
CA CYS A 45 -22.27 16.82 -29.07
C CYS A 45 -23.22 17.22 -30.21
N ARG A 46 -23.00 16.70 -31.43
CA ARG A 46 -23.77 17.00 -32.65
C ARG A 46 -23.75 18.46 -33.10
N LEU A 47 -22.81 19.26 -32.59
CA LEU A 47 -22.59 20.63 -33.03
C LEU A 47 -21.57 20.67 -34.19
N PRO A 48 -21.64 21.69 -35.07
CA PRO A 48 -20.69 21.85 -36.18
C PRO A 48 -19.23 21.89 -35.71
N LEU A 49 -18.36 21.22 -36.45
CA LEU A 49 -16.93 21.27 -36.22
C LEU A 49 -16.37 22.63 -36.68
N GLY A 50 -15.38 23.14 -35.93
CA GLY A 50 -14.68 24.36 -36.30
C GLY A 50 -13.52 24.09 -37.26
N SER A 51 -12.56 25.00 -37.30
CA SER A 51 -11.35 24.89 -38.14
C SER A 51 -10.41 23.72 -37.81
N SER A 52 -10.66 23.01 -36.70
CA SER A 52 -9.89 21.83 -36.31
C SER A 52 -10.78 20.75 -35.74
N ALA A 53 -10.47 19.51 -36.11
CA ALA A 53 -11.12 18.31 -35.63
C ALA A 53 -10.07 17.27 -35.20
N TYR A 54 -10.47 16.42 -34.26
CA TYR A 54 -9.67 15.32 -33.76
C TYR A 54 -10.37 14.00 -34.07
N VAL A 55 -9.59 13.00 -34.49
CA VAL A 55 -10.06 11.64 -34.76
C VAL A 55 -9.44 10.70 -33.72
N ASP A 56 -10.25 9.79 -33.18
CA ASP A 56 -9.74 8.76 -32.27
C ASP A 56 -8.83 7.77 -33.02
N SER A 57 -8.01 7.00 -32.30
CA SER A 57 -7.13 5.96 -32.88
C SER A 57 -7.88 4.95 -33.74
N ASP A 58 -9.16 4.78 -33.47
CA ASP A 58 -10.01 3.78 -34.10
C ASP A 58 -10.68 4.33 -35.37
N GLY A 59 -10.36 5.56 -35.78
CA GLY A 59 -10.94 6.21 -36.96
C GLY A 59 -12.43 6.53 -36.81
N ALA A 60 -12.97 6.44 -35.58
CA ALA A 60 -14.40 6.49 -35.29
C ALA A 60 -15.01 7.91 -35.33
N GLY A 61 -14.61 8.69 -36.34
CA GLY A 61 -15.11 10.00 -36.73
C GLY A 61 -14.66 11.15 -35.85
N GLU A 62 -15.01 12.35 -36.31
CA GLU A 62 -14.43 13.60 -35.87
C GLU A 62 -15.13 14.21 -34.66
N ARG A 63 -14.33 14.87 -33.82
CA ARG A 63 -14.76 15.49 -32.56
C ARG A 63 -14.08 16.84 -32.36
N HIS A 64 -14.75 17.72 -31.60
CA HIS A 64 -14.09 18.92 -31.05
C HIS A 64 -12.97 18.53 -30.09
N GLY A 65 -11.97 19.40 -29.94
CA GLY A 65 -10.90 19.22 -28.96
C GLY A 65 -11.43 19.03 -27.53
N GLU A 66 -12.46 19.79 -27.12
CA GLU A 66 -13.09 19.62 -25.80
C GLU A 66 -13.78 18.26 -25.64
N CYS A 67 -14.52 17.82 -26.66
CA CYS A 67 -15.18 16.51 -26.66
C CYS A 67 -14.16 15.36 -26.61
N MET A 68 -13.03 15.51 -27.30
CA MET A 68 -11.94 14.54 -27.25
C MET A 68 -11.24 14.54 -25.88
N ALA A 69 -10.98 15.71 -25.31
CA ALA A 69 -10.40 15.82 -23.97
C ALA A 69 -11.28 15.15 -22.91
N ARG A 70 -12.61 15.36 -22.94
CA ARG A 70 -13.56 14.66 -22.05
C ARG A 70 -13.50 13.15 -22.22
N LEU A 71 -13.47 12.66 -23.46
CA LEU A 71 -13.36 11.22 -23.74
C LEU A 71 -12.04 10.64 -23.21
N MET A 72 -10.92 11.33 -23.40
CA MET A 72 -9.62 10.90 -22.90
C MET A 72 -9.58 10.86 -21.37
N LEU A 73 -10.13 11.88 -20.70
CA LEU A 73 -10.25 11.90 -19.25
C LEU A 73 -11.07 10.71 -18.73
N GLN A 74 -12.19 10.40 -19.38
CA GLN A 74 -13.00 9.23 -19.01
C GLN A 74 -12.20 7.92 -19.17
N LYS A 75 -11.49 7.73 -20.29
CA LYS A 75 -10.65 6.54 -20.50
C LYS A 75 -9.56 6.41 -19.42
N LEU A 76 -8.90 7.51 -19.05
CA LEU A 76 -7.89 7.50 -17.99
C LEU A 76 -8.48 7.16 -16.61
N GLN A 77 -9.68 7.65 -16.31
CA GLN A 77 -10.38 7.29 -15.07
C GLN A 77 -10.72 5.81 -15.03
N GLU A 78 -11.24 5.25 -16.12
CA GLU A 78 -11.55 3.82 -16.24
C GLU A 78 -10.29 2.94 -16.09
N GLU A 79 -9.17 3.32 -16.72
CA GLU A 79 -7.88 2.63 -16.60
C GLU A 79 -7.33 2.69 -15.16
N GLU A 80 -7.41 3.85 -14.51
CA GLU A 80 -6.98 4.03 -13.12
C GLU A 80 -7.81 3.18 -12.15
N GLU A 81 -9.14 3.18 -12.30
CA GLU A 81 -10.03 2.35 -11.49
C GLU A 81 -9.74 0.86 -11.68
N ALA A 82 -9.48 0.43 -12.93
CA ALA A 82 -9.11 -0.95 -13.22
C ALA A 82 -7.79 -1.33 -12.55
N ARG A 83 -6.78 -0.46 -12.60
CA ARG A 83 -5.50 -0.66 -11.90
C ARG A 83 -5.69 -0.75 -10.40
N GLN A 84 -6.44 0.17 -9.79
CA GLN A 84 -6.69 0.15 -8.34
C GLN A 84 -7.42 -1.12 -7.89
N LYS A 85 -8.41 -1.58 -8.67
CA LYS A 85 -9.11 -2.84 -8.39
C LYS A 85 -8.15 -4.04 -8.46
N ALA A 86 -7.29 -4.09 -9.46
CA ALA A 86 -6.29 -5.15 -9.60
C ALA A 86 -5.27 -5.14 -8.45
N GLU A 87 -4.73 -3.98 -8.10
CA GLU A 87 -3.83 -3.83 -6.95
C GLU A 87 -4.51 -4.20 -5.64
N GLN A 88 -5.76 -3.80 -5.43
CA GLN A 88 -6.52 -4.12 -4.22
C GLN A 88 -6.76 -5.63 -4.13
N ALA A 89 -7.07 -6.30 -5.24
CA ALA A 89 -7.21 -7.74 -5.29
C ALA A 89 -5.88 -8.44 -4.93
N GLN A 90 -4.76 -8.02 -5.54
CA GLN A 90 -3.43 -8.55 -5.22
C GLN A 90 -3.05 -8.32 -3.76
N LYS A 91 -3.28 -7.12 -3.21
CA LYS A 91 -3.03 -6.80 -1.79
C LYS A 91 -3.89 -7.66 -0.87
N THR A 92 -5.14 -7.92 -1.24
CA THR A 92 -6.05 -8.76 -0.44
C THR A 92 -5.62 -10.21 -0.46
N GLU A 93 -5.26 -10.75 -1.64
CA GLU A 93 -4.72 -12.09 -1.80
C GLU A 93 -3.40 -12.25 -1.02
N ALA A 94 -2.48 -11.29 -1.14
CA ALA A 94 -1.23 -11.29 -0.41
C ALA A 94 -1.45 -11.25 1.12
N ARG A 95 -2.39 -10.42 1.60
CA ARG A 95 -2.75 -10.38 3.02
C ARG A 95 -3.33 -11.71 3.50
N ALA A 96 -4.17 -12.36 2.71
CA ALA A 96 -4.72 -13.67 3.05
C ALA A 96 -3.64 -14.77 3.05
N LYS A 97 -2.78 -14.78 2.03
CA LYS A 97 -1.71 -15.78 1.84
C LYS A 97 -0.63 -15.69 2.92
N HIS A 98 -0.18 -14.48 3.22
CA HIS A 98 0.89 -14.23 4.18
C HIS A 98 0.37 -13.88 5.57
N ASP A 99 -0.95 -13.91 5.76
CA ASP A 99 -1.61 -13.62 7.02
C ASP A 99 -1.23 -12.25 7.59
N ILE A 100 -1.10 -11.28 6.69
CA ILE A 100 -0.71 -9.91 7.00
C ILE A 100 -1.94 -9.18 7.50
N GLY A 101 -1.97 -8.93 8.81
CA GLY A 101 -3.01 -8.15 9.47
C GLY A 101 -3.00 -8.34 10.98
N TRP A 102 -3.47 -7.33 11.70
CA TRP A 102 -3.70 -7.45 13.13
C TRP A 102 -4.99 -8.25 13.36
N ARG A 103 -4.86 -9.43 13.97
CA ARG A 103 -6.00 -10.25 14.41
C ARG A 103 -6.08 -10.18 15.92
N ALA A 104 -7.22 -9.74 16.47
CA ALA A 104 -7.39 -9.58 17.91
C ALA A 104 -7.18 -10.90 18.66
N GLU A 105 -7.53 -12.03 18.02
CA GLU A 105 -7.37 -13.38 18.56
C GLU A 105 -5.91 -13.81 18.69
N ARG A 106 -4.98 -13.11 18.03
CA ARG A 106 -3.54 -13.36 18.07
C ARG A 106 -2.78 -12.43 19.00
N VAL A 107 -3.45 -11.44 19.57
CA VAL A 107 -2.83 -10.57 20.55
C VAL A 107 -2.45 -11.44 21.75
N PRO A 108 -1.16 -11.48 22.16
CA PRO A 108 -0.73 -12.28 23.30
C PRO A 108 -1.56 -11.94 24.54
N LEU A 109 -2.16 -12.97 25.15
CA LEU A 109 -2.96 -12.79 26.35
C LEU A 109 -2.05 -12.69 27.58
N ASN A 110 -2.35 -11.75 28.46
CA ASN A 110 -1.61 -11.54 29.71
C ASN A 110 -1.90 -12.61 30.79
N ALA A 111 -2.76 -13.58 30.52
CA ALA A 111 -3.18 -14.60 31.48
C ALA A 111 -2.02 -15.46 32.00
N GLU A 112 -1.17 -15.96 31.10
CA GLU A 112 -0.01 -16.80 31.46
C GLU A 112 1.09 -16.01 32.19
N PRO A 113 1.53 -14.83 31.70
CA PRO A 113 2.43 -13.95 32.46
C PRO A 113 1.92 -13.63 33.87
N LEU A 114 0.62 -13.35 34.03
CA LEU A 114 0.05 -13.04 35.35
C LEU A 114 0.04 -14.22 36.30
N ARG A 115 -0.27 -15.42 35.81
CA ARG A 115 -0.16 -16.64 36.62
C ARG A 115 1.26 -16.82 37.16
N LYS A 116 2.27 -16.59 36.32
CA LYS A 116 3.69 -16.67 36.74
C LYS A 116 4.07 -15.60 37.77
N LEU A 117 3.42 -14.44 37.74
CA LEU A 117 3.58 -13.38 38.73
C LEU A 117 2.74 -13.59 39.99
N GLY A 118 2.02 -14.70 40.13
CA GLY A 118 1.13 -14.97 41.27
C GLY A 118 -0.16 -14.14 41.27
N GLY A 119 -0.45 -13.45 40.17
CA GLY A 119 -1.66 -12.65 39.99
C GLY A 119 -2.84 -13.47 39.47
N ARG A 120 -4.05 -12.93 39.63
CA ARG A 120 -5.25 -13.49 38.99
C ARG A 120 -5.30 -13.03 37.53
N PRO A 121 -5.56 -13.92 36.56
CA PRO A 121 -5.68 -13.52 35.15
C PRO A 121 -6.90 -12.61 34.97
N PRO A 122 -6.75 -11.46 34.29
CA PRO A 122 -7.83 -10.52 34.01
C PRO A 122 -8.80 -11.12 33.01
N GLN A 123 -10.05 -10.71 33.06
CA GLN A 123 -11.04 -11.07 32.02
C GLN A 123 -10.89 -10.25 30.72
N GLY A 124 -9.84 -9.43 30.60
CA GLY A 124 -9.60 -8.56 29.45
C GLY A 124 -8.20 -7.96 29.45
N LEU A 125 -8.10 -6.65 29.17
CA LEU A 125 -6.84 -5.92 29.19
C LEU A 125 -6.37 -5.69 30.63
N CYS A 126 -5.06 -5.48 30.80
CA CYS A 126 -4.51 -5.08 32.09
C CYS A 126 -3.57 -3.88 31.97
N CYS A 127 -3.47 -3.10 33.03
CA CYS A 127 -2.59 -1.95 33.20
C CYS A 127 -1.69 -2.12 34.43
N LEU A 128 -0.72 -1.22 34.57
CA LEU A 128 0.07 -1.08 35.79
C LEU A 128 -0.50 0.06 36.63
N VAL A 129 -0.62 -0.17 37.94
CA VAL A 129 -1.03 0.83 38.93
C VAL A 129 0.11 1.03 39.90
N LEU A 130 0.59 2.27 39.97
CA LEU A 130 1.55 2.71 40.98
C LEU A 130 0.80 2.97 42.29
N LYS A 131 1.25 2.33 43.37
CA LYS A 131 0.76 2.56 44.72
C LYS A 131 1.80 3.41 45.43
N GLU A 132 1.51 4.70 45.51
CA GLU A 132 2.25 5.64 46.33
C GLU A 132 1.59 5.68 47.71
N GLN A 133 2.34 5.34 48.75
CA GLN A 133 1.95 5.56 50.13
C GLN A 133 3.02 6.47 50.75
N GLU A 134 2.58 7.45 51.56
CA GLU A 134 3.45 8.51 52.08
C GLU A 134 4.64 7.99 52.91
N ASP A 135 4.54 6.77 53.46
CA ASP A 135 5.54 6.15 54.35
C ASP A 135 6.04 4.76 53.89
N GLU A 136 5.65 4.25 52.71
CA GLU A 136 6.09 2.93 52.22
C GLU A 136 6.85 2.99 50.88
N GLU A 137 7.60 1.93 50.59
CA GLU A 137 8.28 1.74 49.32
C GLU A 137 7.28 1.73 48.17
N THR A 138 7.52 2.57 47.16
CA THR A 138 6.66 2.67 45.97
C THR A 138 6.48 1.29 45.35
N SER A 139 5.25 0.79 45.30
CA SER A 139 4.95 -0.53 44.76
C SER A 139 4.13 -0.44 43.47
N VAL A 140 4.36 -1.38 42.56
CA VAL A 140 3.61 -1.49 41.30
C VAL A 140 2.75 -2.74 41.34
N SER A 141 1.49 -2.61 40.93
CA SER A 141 0.55 -3.74 40.83
C SER A 141 -0.11 -3.79 39.47
N VAL A 142 -0.56 -4.98 39.07
CA VAL A 142 -1.33 -5.15 37.83
C VAL A 142 -2.82 -5.08 38.15
N SER A 143 -3.58 -4.33 37.35
CA SER A 143 -5.04 -4.23 37.45
C SER A 143 -5.70 -4.46 36.10
N GLU A 144 -6.98 -4.84 36.11
CA GLU A 144 -7.81 -4.85 34.91
C GLU A 144 -8.04 -3.42 34.39
N THR A 145 -8.16 -3.29 33.07
CA THR A 145 -8.56 -2.03 32.41
C THR A 145 -9.46 -2.31 31.21
N LEU A 146 -10.32 -1.36 30.88
CA LEU A 146 -11.07 -1.34 29.63
C LEU A 146 -10.45 -0.38 28.60
N GLU A 147 -9.49 0.45 29.02
CA GLU A 147 -8.86 1.46 28.19
C GLU A 147 -7.65 0.86 27.44
N PRO A 148 -7.70 0.75 26.09
CA PRO A 148 -6.61 0.17 25.31
C PRO A 148 -5.30 0.97 25.44
N ALA A 149 -5.37 2.30 25.55
CA ALA A 149 -4.20 3.15 25.69
C ALA A 149 -3.43 2.89 27.01
N SER A 150 -4.11 2.39 28.02
CA SER A 150 -3.53 2.04 29.33
C SER A 150 -3.12 0.57 29.42
N SER A 151 -3.39 -0.23 28.38
CA SER A 151 -3.10 -1.66 28.39
C SER A 151 -1.62 -1.95 28.17
N VAL A 152 -1.09 -2.96 28.88
CA VAL A 152 0.30 -3.38 28.77
C VAL A 152 0.38 -4.84 28.34
N ASN A 153 1.35 -5.16 27.47
CA ASN A 153 1.75 -6.55 27.23
C ASN A 153 2.77 -6.94 28.31
N LEU A 154 2.35 -7.76 29.27
CA LEU A 154 3.16 -8.13 30.43
C LEU A 154 4.34 -9.03 30.05
N GLU A 155 4.20 -9.82 29.00
CA GLU A 155 5.29 -10.65 28.51
C GLU A 155 6.41 -9.76 27.96
N TYR A 156 6.06 -8.81 27.09
CA TYR A 156 6.99 -7.81 26.57
C TYR A 156 7.62 -6.98 27.70
N LEU A 157 6.82 -6.48 28.65
CA LEU A 157 7.32 -5.74 29.80
C LEU A 157 8.31 -6.57 30.62
N SER A 158 8.01 -7.84 30.90
CA SER A 158 8.88 -8.72 31.67
C SER A 158 10.24 -8.92 30.98
N ILE A 159 10.24 -8.99 29.65
CA ILE A 159 11.44 -9.13 28.84
C ILE A 159 12.22 -7.82 28.82
N ALA A 160 11.54 -6.68 28.65
CA ALA A 160 12.17 -5.37 28.68
C ALA A 160 12.88 -5.09 30.02
N LEU A 161 12.20 -5.37 31.13
CA LEU A 161 12.79 -5.26 32.47
C LEU A 161 14.00 -6.19 32.63
N ARG A 162 13.92 -7.42 32.10
CA ARG A 162 15.04 -8.37 32.15
C ARG A 162 16.24 -7.89 31.33
N CYS A 163 16.03 -7.37 30.12
CA CYS A 163 17.09 -6.75 29.32
C CYS A 163 17.73 -5.59 30.07
N ARG A 164 16.92 -4.70 30.65
CA ARG A 164 17.41 -3.55 31.40
C ARG A 164 18.24 -3.96 32.61
N LEU A 165 17.80 -4.96 33.36
CA LEU A 165 18.51 -5.45 34.55
C LEU A 165 19.82 -6.17 34.20
N ARG A 166 19.89 -6.89 33.08
CA ARG A 166 21.05 -7.70 32.71
C ARG A 166 22.06 -6.96 31.83
N GLU A 167 21.57 -6.25 30.83
CA GLU A 167 22.38 -5.62 29.79
C GLU A 167 22.48 -4.10 29.96
N GLY A 168 21.68 -3.50 30.86
CA GLY A 168 21.58 -2.05 30.99
C GLY A 168 20.84 -1.37 29.82
N ALA A 169 20.30 -2.14 28.88
CA ALA A 169 19.70 -1.65 27.64
C ALA A 169 18.28 -2.20 27.42
N GLU A 170 17.55 -1.58 26.49
CA GLU A 170 16.22 -2.02 26.07
C GLU A 170 16.31 -3.18 25.05
N PRO A 171 15.31 -4.06 24.99
CA PRO A 171 15.23 -5.07 23.94
C PRO A 171 15.02 -4.40 22.58
N ALA A 172 15.79 -4.79 21.58
CA ALA A 172 15.66 -4.30 20.22
C ALA A 172 15.63 -5.45 19.21
N PHE A 173 15.02 -5.20 18.06
CA PHE A 173 15.19 -6.04 16.89
C PHE A 173 15.34 -5.19 15.63
N SER A 174 16.04 -5.73 14.65
CA SER A 174 16.16 -5.17 13.30
C SER A 174 15.83 -6.23 12.25
N LEU A 175 15.49 -5.77 11.06
CA LEU A 175 15.35 -6.59 9.86
C LEU A 175 16.52 -6.26 8.94
N ASP A 176 17.60 -7.02 9.06
CA ASP A 176 18.84 -6.77 8.32
C ASP A 176 18.78 -7.47 6.96
N PRO A 177 19.20 -6.84 5.86
CA PRO A 177 19.26 -7.50 4.57
C PRO A 177 20.31 -8.61 4.57
N THR A 178 19.97 -9.80 4.05
CA THR A 178 20.92 -10.92 3.96
C THR A 178 21.84 -10.85 2.75
N SER A 179 21.52 -10.00 1.77
CA SER A 179 22.33 -9.76 0.58
C SER A 179 22.38 -8.27 0.26
N THR A 180 23.47 -7.84 -0.34
CA THR A 180 23.63 -6.47 -0.89
C THR A 180 23.18 -6.39 -2.35
N SER A 181 22.46 -7.40 -2.85
CA SER A 181 21.95 -7.42 -4.22
C SER A 181 20.80 -6.42 -4.36
N ASP A 182 20.76 -5.67 -5.45
CA ASP A 182 19.63 -4.78 -5.74
C ASP A 182 18.38 -5.54 -6.24
N ASP A 183 18.46 -6.86 -6.38
CA ASP A 183 17.34 -7.72 -6.78
C ASP A 183 16.38 -7.94 -5.59
N PRO A 184 15.13 -7.41 -5.64
CA PRO A 184 14.14 -7.56 -4.57
C PRO A 184 13.71 -9.01 -4.33
N GLU A 185 13.87 -9.92 -5.29
CA GLU A 185 13.56 -11.34 -5.09
C GLU A 185 14.66 -12.10 -4.33
N GLN A 186 15.87 -11.54 -4.28
CA GLN A 186 17.03 -12.14 -3.61
C GLN A 186 17.34 -11.50 -2.24
N THR A 187 16.81 -10.32 -1.96
CA THR A 187 16.96 -9.62 -0.69
C THR A 187 16.03 -10.19 0.37
N LYS A 188 16.42 -11.33 0.94
CA LYS A 188 15.79 -11.80 2.18
C LYS A 188 16.19 -10.88 3.32
N GLN A 189 15.30 -10.71 4.29
CA GLN A 189 15.59 -10.01 5.53
C GLN A 189 15.73 -11.01 6.66
N GLN A 190 16.75 -10.84 7.50
CA GLN A 190 16.97 -11.63 8.70
C GLN A 190 16.58 -10.80 9.93
N LYS A 191 15.70 -11.36 10.76
CA LYS A 191 15.37 -10.79 12.07
C LYS A 191 16.57 -10.96 12.99
N ARG A 192 17.16 -9.85 13.42
CA ARG A 192 18.26 -9.81 14.39
C ARG A 192 17.73 -9.22 15.68
N PHE A 193 18.12 -9.81 16.81
CA PHE A 193 17.71 -9.36 18.13
C PHE A 193 18.89 -8.89 18.95
N GLU A 194 18.67 -7.86 19.76
CA GLU A 194 19.64 -7.31 20.69
C GLU A 194 19.01 -7.18 22.08
N PRO A 195 19.51 -7.92 23.09
CA PRO A 195 20.59 -8.91 23.04
C PRO A 195 20.21 -10.21 22.30
N ALA A 196 21.19 -10.97 21.82
CA ALA A 196 20.99 -12.17 20.99
C ALA A 196 20.13 -13.26 21.65
N TRP A 197 20.11 -13.34 22.98
CA TRP A 197 19.30 -14.33 23.72
C TRP A 197 17.79 -14.08 23.62
N LEU A 198 17.36 -12.92 23.13
CA LEU A 198 15.95 -12.66 22.81
C LEU A 198 15.45 -13.51 21.64
N ALA A 199 16.35 -13.99 20.78
CA ALA A 199 15.96 -14.86 19.68
C ALA A 199 15.31 -16.14 20.21
N GLY A 200 14.10 -16.44 19.74
CA GLY A 200 13.31 -17.59 20.19
C GLY A 200 12.47 -17.35 21.44
N THR A 201 12.48 -16.13 21.99
CA THR A 201 11.43 -15.69 22.91
C THR A 201 10.17 -15.29 22.15
N SER A 202 9.11 -14.93 22.86
CA SER A 202 7.83 -14.45 22.34
C SER A 202 7.85 -13.03 21.74
N VAL A 203 9.05 -12.46 21.50
CA VAL A 203 9.30 -11.12 20.94
C VAL A 203 9.64 -11.17 19.45
#